data_AF-A0AAE1A3R5-F1
#
_entry.id   AF-A0AAE1A3R5-F1
#
_cell.length_a   1.000
_cell.length_b   1.000
_cell.length_c   1.000
_cell.angle_alpha   90.00
_cell.angle_beta   90.00
_cell.angle_gamma   90.00
#
_symmetry.space_group_name_H-M   'P 1'
#
loop_
_entity.id
_entity.type
_entity.pdbx_description
1 polymer ?
#
loop_
_entity_poly.entity_id
_entity_poly.type
_entity_poly.pdbx_seq_one_letter_code
_entity_poly.pdbx_strand_id
1 'polypeptide(L)'
;MRSDRISHVMLYSSHVMRSDRFSHVILYSPHIVRSDCFSHVMAYSPHVVMSDCFSHVMPYSPHVVRSDRFSHVMPMPYSPHVLRSDCFSHVMLYSSHVVRSDRISHVMLYSPHVVRSDRFSHVMLYYSPS
;
A
#
# COMPACT_ATOMS: atom_id res chain seq x y z
N MET A 1 15.97 7.73 -14.64
CA MET A 1 16.90 6.58 -14.65
C MET A 1 16.11 5.36 -15.10
N ARG A 2 16.57 4.61 -16.10
CA ARG A 2 15.97 3.33 -16.49
C ARG A 2 16.97 2.25 -16.12
N SER A 3 16.63 1.48 -15.10
CA SER A 3 17.35 0.27 -14.68
C SER A 3 16.32 -0.84 -14.62
N ASP A 4 16.67 -2.04 -15.03
CA ASP A 4 15.75 -3.18 -15.03
C ASP A 4 15.49 -3.64 -13.59
N ARG A 5 16.44 -3.40 -12.68
CA ARG A 5 16.29 -3.69 -11.25
C ARG A 5 16.99 -2.63 -10.42
N ILE A 6 16.35 -2.21 -9.34
CA ILE A 6 16.98 -1.36 -8.34
C ILE A 6 16.73 -1.97 -6.96
N SER A 7 17.81 -2.27 -6.23
CA SER A 7 17.73 -2.93 -4.94
C SER A 7 17.23 -1.99 -3.83
N HIS A 8 17.83 -0.81 -3.73
CA HIS A 8 17.49 0.18 -2.72
C HIS A 8 17.36 1.56 -3.35
N VAL A 9 16.26 2.24 -3.03
CA VAL A 9 16.07 3.64 -3.38
C VAL A 9 15.58 4.42 -2.18
N MET A 10 16.20 5.58 -2.00
CA MET A 10 15.82 6.57 -1.03
C MET A 10 15.71 7.91 -1.73
N LEU A 11 14.56 8.56 -1.60
CA LEU A 11 14.29 9.82 -2.29
C LEU A 11 13.91 10.90 -1.30
N TYR A 12 14.61 12.03 -1.40
CA TYR A 12 14.48 13.18 -0.51
C TYR A 12 13.87 14.42 -1.19
N SER A 13 13.75 14.42 -2.51
CA SER A 13 13.23 15.52 -3.32
C SER A 13 12.34 14.99 -4.42
N SER A 14 11.29 15.70 -4.79
CA SER A 14 10.27 15.23 -5.73
C SER A 14 10.86 14.72 -7.05
N HIS A 15 10.58 13.46 -7.37
CA HIS A 15 11.05 12.77 -8.58
C HIS A 15 10.02 11.78 -9.11
N VAL A 16 10.09 11.55 -10.42
CA VAL A 16 9.39 10.45 -11.10
C VAL A 16 10.41 9.34 -11.37
N MET A 17 10.09 8.12 -10.96
CA MET A 17 10.96 6.97 -11.17
C MET A 17 10.24 5.80 -11.83
N ARG A 18 10.99 5.09 -12.68
CA ARG A 18 10.55 3.86 -13.33
C ARG A 18 11.68 2.82 -13.33
N SER A 19 11.35 1.60 -12.94
CA SER A 19 12.21 0.41 -12.98
C SER A 19 11.31 -0.80 -13.13
N ASP A 20 11.76 -1.89 -13.76
CA ASP A 20 10.92 -3.08 -13.85
C ASP A 20 10.74 -3.71 -12.46
N ARG A 21 11.77 -3.61 -11.59
CA ARG A 21 11.67 -4.05 -10.19
C ARG A 21 12.34 -3.09 -9.21
N PHE A 22 11.70 -2.93 -8.05
CA PHE A 22 12.33 -2.36 -6.85
C PHE A 22 12.25 -3.32 -5.67
N SER A 23 13.37 -3.54 -4.98
CA SER A 23 13.33 -4.34 -3.74
C SER A 23 12.90 -3.47 -2.56
N HIS A 24 13.55 -2.34 -2.30
CA HIS A 24 13.22 -1.44 -1.19
C HIS A 24 13.15 0.02 -1.65
N VAL A 25 12.02 0.68 -1.37
CA VAL A 25 11.80 2.09 -1.70
C VAL A 25 11.39 2.87 -0.46
N ILE A 26 12.10 3.95 -0.19
CA ILE A 26 11.82 4.90 0.89
C ILE A 26 11.58 6.29 0.32
N LEU A 27 10.42 6.87 0.61
CA LEU A 27 9.97 8.15 0.06
C LEU A 27 9.83 9.20 1.18
N TYR A 28 10.70 10.21 1.19
CA TYR A 28 10.63 11.32 2.16
C TYR A 28 9.97 12.59 1.61
N SER A 29 9.73 12.66 0.30
CA SER A 29 9.03 13.78 -0.35
C SER A 29 7.93 13.29 -1.32
N PRO A 30 7.07 14.17 -1.86
CA PRO A 30 6.05 13.72 -2.79
C PRO A 30 6.61 13.13 -4.08
N HIS A 31 6.23 11.88 -4.36
CA HIS A 31 6.78 11.11 -5.48
C HIS A 31 5.73 10.38 -6.29
N ILE A 32 6.08 10.13 -7.57
CA ILE A 32 5.39 9.18 -8.43
C ILE A 32 6.39 8.08 -8.80
N VAL A 33 6.14 6.86 -8.33
CA VAL A 33 7.01 5.71 -8.61
C VAL A 33 6.21 4.62 -9.31
N ARG A 34 6.75 4.12 -10.42
CA ARG A 34 6.12 3.07 -11.24
C ARG A 34 7.06 1.88 -11.39
N SER A 35 6.55 0.69 -11.20
CA SER A 35 7.32 -0.55 -11.40
C SER A 35 6.41 -1.72 -11.70
N ASP A 36 6.90 -2.74 -12.37
CA ASP A 36 6.10 -3.96 -12.53
C ASP A 36 5.98 -4.66 -11.16
N CYS A 37 7.03 -4.58 -10.33
CA CYS A 37 7.00 -5.16 -8.98
C CYS A 37 7.79 -4.39 -7.92
N PHE A 38 7.19 -4.25 -6.73
CA PHE A 38 7.86 -3.81 -5.50
C PHE A 38 7.85 -4.90 -4.43
N SER A 39 9.00 -5.12 -3.78
CA SER A 39 9.04 -5.96 -2.57
C SER A 39 8.64 -5.16 -1.33
N HIS A 40 9.25 -4.01 -1.08
CA HIS A 40 8.98 -3.21 0.12
C HIS A 40 8.92 -1.72 -0.18
N VAL A 41 7.83 -1.05 0.22
CA VAL A 41 7.66 0.40 0.11
C VAL A 41 7.34 1.01 1.47
N MET A 42 8.17 1.96 1.88
CA MET A 42 7.94 2.86 3.02
C MET A 42 7.84 4.28 2.54
N ALA A 43 6.93 5.06 3.10
CA ALA A 43 6.75 6.42 2.67
C ALA A 43 6.26 7.34 3.77
N TYR A 44 6.99 8.44 3.94
CA TYR A 44 6.81 9.44 5.00
C TYR A 44 6.12 10.71 4.52
N SER A 45 5.81 10.81 3.24
CA SER A 45 5.11 11.95 2.64
C SER A 45 4.12 11.50 1.56
N PRO A 46 3.14 12.36 1.18
CA PRO A 46 2.12 11.96 0.23
C PRO A 46 2.68 11.59 -1.13
N HIS A 47 2.35 10.40 -1.62
CA HIS A 47 2.93 9.86 -2.85
C HIS A 47 1.92 8.97 -3.58
N VAL A 48 2.22 8.69 -4.84
CA VAL A 48 1.46 7.76 -5.68
C VAL A 48 2.41 6.67 -6.16
N VAL A 49 2.20 5.43 -5.72
CA VAL A 49 2.91 4.26 -6.28
C VAL A 49 1.94 3.40 -7.08
N MET A 50 2.37 3.01 -8.28
CA MET A 50 1.63 2.09 -9.15
C MET A 50 2.51 0.90 -9.49
N SER A 51 1.95 -0.31 -9.34
CA SER A 51 2.64 -1.54 -9.70
C SER A 51 1.73 -2.69 -10.00
N ASP A 52 2.13 -3.63 -10.84
CA ASP A 52 1.36 -4.86 -11.03
C ASP A 52 1.41 -5.71 -9.74
N CYS A 53 2.52 -5.65 -8.99
CA CYS A 53 2.70 -6.45 -7.79
C CYS A 53 3.38 -5.72 -6.61
N PHE A 54 2.78 -5.79 -5.41
CA PHE A 54 3.43 -5.39 -4.15
C PHE A 54 3.48 -6.55 -3.15
N SER A 55 4.65 -6.74 -2.54
CA SER A 55 4.77 -7.68 -1.42
C SER A 55 4.42 -6.99 -0.09
N HIS A 56 5.03 -5.86 0.24
CA HIS A 56 4.80 -5.15 1.50
C HIS A 56 4.74 -3.63 1.32
N VAL A 57 3.69 -2.99 1.84
CA VAL A 57 3.53 -1.53 1.79
C VAL A 57 3.18 -0.97 3.18
N MET A 58 4.04 -0.05 3.66
CA MET A 58 3.95 0.57 4.99
C MET A 58 4.05 2.11 4.90
N PRO A 59 2.92 2.76 4.63
CA PRO A 59 2.81 4.21 4.53
C PRO A 59 2.65 4.87 5.90
N TYR A 60 3.30 6.01 6.09
CA TYR A 60 3.23 6.87 7.29
C TYR A 60 2.44 8.16 7.07
N SER A 61 2.05 8.46 5.84
CA SER A 61 1.33 9.67 5.45
C SER A 61 0.22 9.36 4.44
N PRO A 62 -0.76 10.26 4.24
CA PRO A 62 -1.82 10.04 3.25
C PRO A 62 -1.26 9.75 1.87
N HIS A 63 -1.72 8.67 1.23
CA HIS A 63 -1.18 8.23 -0.05
C HIS A 63 -2.20 7.37 -0.80
N VAL A 64 -1.93 7.20 -2.09
CA VAL A 64 -2.75 6.40 -3.00
C VAL A 64 -1.86 5.32 -3.62
N VAL A 65 -2.16 4.06 -3.33
CA VAL A 65 -1.47 2.92 -3.98
C VAL A 65 -2.46 2.15 -4.82
N ARG A 66 -2.03 1.87 -6.06
CA ARG A 66 -2.78 1.04 -6.99
C ARG A 66 -1.92 -0.13 -7.42
N SER A 67 -2.50 -1.32 -7.35
CA SER A 67 -1.88 -2.53 -7.85
C SER A 67 -2.87 -3.54 -8.33
N ASP A 68 -2.43 -4.53 -9.10
CA ASP A 68 -3.28 -5.69 -9.39
C ASP A 68 -3.24 -6.67 -8.21
N ARG A 69 -2.11 -6.73 -7.48
CA ARG A 69 -1.92 -7.65 -6.35
C ARG A 69 -1.12 -7.05 -5.20
N PHE A 70 -1.67 -7.14 -4.00
CA PHE A 70 -0.95 -6.92 -2.75
C PHE A 70 -0.87 -8.20 -1.92
N SER A 71 0.31 -8.50 -1.40
CA SER A 71 0.49 -9.58 -0.42
C SER A 71 0.17 -9.09 0.99
N HIS A 72 0.92 -8.08 1.49
CA HIS A 72 0.74 -7.52 2.82
C HIS A 72 0.62 -6.00 2.78
N VAL A 73 -0.43 -5.47 3.40
CA VAL A 73 -0.64 -4.03 3.52
C VAL A 73 -0.95 -3.66 4.97
N MET A 74 -0.08 -2.83 5.54
CA MET A 74 -0.13 -2.40 6.92
C MET A 74 0.12 -0.89 7.01
N PRO A 75 -0.89 -0.07 6.71
CA PRO A 75 -0.84 1.35 6.98
C PRO A 75 -0.75 1.70 8.46
N MET A 76 -0.07 2.80 8.74
CA MET A 76 0.09 3.32 10.09
C MET A 76 -1.19 3.96 10.65
N PRO A 77 -1.39 3.93 11.98
CA PRO A 77 -2.62 4.32 12.69
C PRO A 77 -3.02 5.81 12.64
N TYR A 78 -2.26 6.68 11.98
CA TYR A 78 -2.47 8.14 12.13
C TYR A 78 -2.70 8.87 10.81
N SER A 79 -2.97 8.17 9.71
CA SER A 79 -3.15 8.83 8.41
C SER A 79 -4.15 8.12 7.52
N PRO A 80 -5.14 8.82 6.93
CA PRO A 80 -6.06 8.20 6.00
C PRO A 80 -5.37 7.78 4.71
N HIS A 81 -5.80 6.65 4.14
CA HIS A 81 -5.19 6.10 2.93
C HIS A 81 -6.23 5.50 2.00
N VAL A 82 -5.91 5.49 0.71
CA VAL A 82 -6.74 4.88 -0.33
C VAL A 82 -5.94 3.77 -1.01
N LEU A 83 -6.42 2.55 -0.84
CA LEU A 83 -5.81 1.34 -1.39
C LEU A 83 -6.76 0.72 -2.40
N ARG A 84 -6.28 0.47 -3.61
CA ARG A 84 -7.05 -0.20 -4.65
C ARG A 84 -6.25 -1.33 -5.28
N SER A 85 -6.83 -2.52 -5.29
CA SER A 85 -6.27 -3.66 -6.00
C SER A 85 -7.27 -4.73 -6.32
N ASP A 86 -7.06 -5.47 -7.40
CA ASP A 86 -7.91 -6.61 -7.74
C ASP A 86 -7.85 -7.67 -6.64
N CYS A 87 -6.67 -7.88 -6.04
CA CYS A 87 -6.47 -8.84 -4.95
C CYS A 87 -5.64 -8.27 -3.78
N PHE A 88 -6.08 -8.54 -2.55
CA PHE A 88 -5.25 -8.46 -1.34
C PHE A 88 -5.18 -9.81 -0.62
N SER A 89 -3.99 -10.20 -0.18
CA SER A 89 -3.83 -11.40 0.67
C SER A 89 -4.07 -11.07 2.13
N HIS A 90 -3.32 -10.11 2.70
CA HIS A 90 -3.46 -9.66 4.08
C HIS A 90 -3.54 -8.13 4.17
N VAL A 91 -4.61 -7.65 4.79
CA VAL A 91 -4.87 -6.22 5.02
C VAL A 91 -5.05 -5.98 6.52
N MET A 92 -4.29 -5.07 7.09
CA MET A 92 -4.40 -4.68 8.50
C MET A 92 -4.56 -3.17 8.60
N LEU A 93 -5.68 -2.72 9.16
CA LEU A 93 -6.07 -1.31 9.19
C LEU A 93 -6.26 -0.84 10.63
N TYR A 94 -5.49 0.17 11.03
CA TYR A 94 -5.53 0.72 12.39
C TYR A 94 -6.32 2.03 12.51
N SER A 95 -6.49 2.78 11.41
CA SER A 95 -7.23 4.05 11.38
C SER A 95 -8.10 4.18 10.14
N SER A 96 -8.95 5.21 10.05
CA SER A 96 -9.88 5.38 8.90
C SER A 96 -9.16 5.27 7.54
N HIS A 97 -9.43 4.20 6.81
CA HIS A 97 -8.87 3.92 5.50
C HIS A 97 -9.99 3.49 4.54
N VAL A 98 -9.78 3.75 3.25
CA VAL A 98 -10.64 3.29 2.17
C VAL A 98 -9.90 2.22 1.40
N VAL A 99 -10.42 0.99 1.43
CA VAL A 99 -9.87 -0.15 0.68
C VAL A 99 -10.92 -0.65 -0.30
N ARG A 100 -10.54 -0.78 -1.57
CA ARG A 100 -11.39 -1.35 -2.61
C ARG A 100 -10.68 -2.50 -3.31
N SER A 101 -11.34 -3.65 -3.39
CA SER A 101 -10.80 -4.83 -4.04
C SER A 101 -11.81 -5.80 -4.57
N ASP A 102 -11.49 -6.58 -5.60
CA ASP A 102 -12.38 -7.67 -6.00
C ASP A 102 -12.28 -8.84 -5.01
N ARG A 103 -11.10 -9.08 -4.42
CA ARG A 103 -10.88 -10.16 -3.45
C ARG A 103 -9.95 -9.79 -2.31
N ILE A 104 -10.37 -10.07 -1.08
CA ILE A 104 -9.54 -9.95 0.13
C ILE A 104 -9.51 -11.28 0.87
N SER A 105 -8.33 -11.88 1.02
CA SER A 105 -8.21 -13.18 1.69
C SER A 105 -8.32 -13.03 3.22
N HIS A 106 -7.58 -12.10 3.81
CA HIS A 106 -7.62 -11.81 5.23
C HIS A 106 -7.62 -10.31 5.50
N VAL A 107 -8.58 -9.83 6.29
CA VAL A 107 -8.65 -8.43 6.71
C VAL A 107 -8.83 -8.31 8.22
N MET A 108 -8.07 -7.38 8.81
CA MET A 108 -8.09 -7.06 10.23
C MET A 108 -8.33 -5.56 10.41
N LEU A 109 -9.37 -5.22 11.17
CA LEU A 109 -9.87 -3.86 11.34
C LEU A 109 -9.92 -3.46 12.81
N TYR A 110 -9.18 -2.42 13.20
CA TYR A 110 -9.13 -1.93 14.59
C TYR A 110 -9.97 -0.67 14.86
N SER A 111 -10.47 -0.01 13.83
CA SER A 111 -11.31 1.19 13.92
C SER A 111 -12.43 1.14 12.88
N PRO A 112 -13.32 2.14 12.79
CA PRO A 112 -14.23 2.24 11.64
C PRO A 112 -13.44 2.46 10.33
N HIS A 113 -13.64 1.58 9.34
CA HIS A 113 -13.04 1.69 8.00
C HIS A 113 -14.09 1.47 6.91
N VAL A 114 -13.81 1.96 5.70
CA VAL A 114 -14.60 1.65 4.50
C VAL A 114 -13.83 0.63 3.68
N VAL A 115 -14.15 -0.65 3.86
CA VAL A 115 -13.60 -1.75 3.05
C VAL A 115 -14.70 -2.29 2.14
N ARG A 116 -14.46 -2.23 0.83
CA ARG A 116 -15.37 -2.78 -0.18
C ARG A 116 -14.66 -3.90 -0.92
N SER A 117 -15.21 -5.11 -0.81
CA SER A 117 -14.79 -6.23 -1.65
C SER A 117 -15.92 -7.14 -2.07
N ASP A 118 -15.81 -7.68 -3.28
CA ASP A 118 -16.77 -8.66 -3.80
C ASP A 118 -16.64 -10.00 -3.05
N ARG A 119 -15.45 -10.32 -2.54
CA ARG A 119 -15.20 -11.56 -1.78
C ARG A 119 -14.23 -11.34 -0.62
N PHE A 120 -14.65 -11.77 0.56
CA PHE A 120 -13.79 -11.92 1.74
C PHE A 120 -13.65 -13.39 2.10
N SER A 121 -12.46 -13.84 2.51
CA SER A 121 -12.29 -15.18 3.08
C SER A 121 -12.30 -15.15 4.62
N HIS A 122 -11.52 -14.24 5.23
CA HIS A 122 -11.46 -14.06 6.69
C HIS A 122 -11.51 -12.58 7.05
N VAL A 123 -12.38 -12.21 7.99
CA VAL A 123 -12.58 -10.84 8.49
C VAL A 123 -12.50 -10.85 10.02
N MET A 124 -11.66 -9.98 10.58
CA MET A 124 -11.53 -9.81 12.03
C MET A 124 -11.72 -8.35 12.41
N LEU A 125 -12.64 -8.09 13.34
CA LEU A 125 -12.99 -6.76 13.83
C LEU A 125 -12.57 -6.65 15.31
N TYR A 126 -11.76 -5.65 15.65
CA TYR A 126 -11.21 -5.41 17.00
C TYR A 126 -11.85 -4.22 17.72
N TYR A 127 -12.98 -3.72 17.22
CA TYR A 127 -13.69 -2.62 17.88
C TYR A 127 -14.32 -3.07 19.20
N SER A 128 -14.03 -2.35 20.29
CA SER A 128 -14.80 -2.44 21.54
C SER A 128 -16.07 -1.60 21.38
N PRO A 129 -17.27 -2.18 21.38
CA PRO A 129 -18.48 -1.37 21.54
C PRO A 129 -18.40 -0.68 22.91
N SER A 130 -18.51 0.64 22.90
CA SER A 130 -18.78 1.45 24.11
C SER A 130 -20.20 1.20 24.59
#